data_AF-A0A3P3Z4W9-F1
#
_entry.id   AF-A0A3P3Z4W9-F1
#
_cell.length_a   1.000
_cell.length_b   1.000
_cell.length_c   1.000
_cell.angle_alpha   90.00
_cell.angle_beta   90.00
_cell.angle_gamma   90.00
#
_symmetry.space_group_name_H-M   'P 1'
#
loop_
_entity.id
_entity.type
_entity.pdbx_description
1 polymer ?
#
loop_
_entity_poly.entity_id
_entity_poly.type
_entity_poly.pdbx_seq_one_letter_code
_entity_poly.pdbx_strand_id
1 'polypeptide(L)'
;MDVMHKKIKISLSGGCELLFNKEESITLADVVPVGATVAELIDILRRDYIKERPELFVDATGTNVRPGILVLVNGCDAEVFGGVQHVLEDGDEVEFVSTLHGG
;
A
#
# COMPACT_ATOMS: atom_id res chain seq x y z
N MET A 1 -13.46 8.26 -18.88
CA MET A 1 -13.10 8.76 -17.53
C MET A 1 -13.19 7.55 -16.64
N ASP A 2 -12.06 7.11 -16.11
CA ASP A 2 -12.04 5.96 -15.23
C ASP A 2 -12.75 6.34 -13.92
N VAL A 3 -13.59 5.43 -13.40
CA VAL A 3 -14.30 5.64 -12.14
C VAL A 3 -13.32 5.37 -11.00
N MET A 4 -13.22 6.28 -10.04
CA MET A 4 -12.33 6.14 -8.88
C MET A 4 -13.12 5.70 -7.64
N HIS A 5 -12.46 4.99 -6.72
CA HIS A 5 -12.96 4.79 -5.36
C HIS A 5 -13.04 6.13 -4.64
N LYS A 6 -14.11 6.34 -3.88
CA LYS A 6 -14.30 7.56 -3.07
C LYS A 6 -13.26 7.64 -1.98
N LYS A 7 -12.85 6.48 -1.43
CA LYS A 7 -11.87 6.42 -0.36
C LYS A 7 -11.19 5.06 -0.29
N ILE A 8 -9.86 5.07 -0.25
CA ILE A 8 -9.03 3.97 0.25
C ILE A 8 -8.17 4.53 1.39
N LYS A 9 -8.03 3.79 2.48
CA LYS A 9 -7.14 4.15 3.59
C LYS A 9 -5.86 3.35 3.52
N ILE A 10 -4.76 4.02 3.80
CA ILE A 10 -3.44 3.40 3.93
C ILE A 10 -2.96 3.63 5.35
N SER A 11 -2.54 2.57 6.02
CA SER A 11 -1.94 2.63 7.35
C SER A 11 -0.51 2.11 7.29
N LEU A 12 0.42 2.82 7.92
CA LEU A 12 1.86 2.63 7.80
C LEU A 12 2.47 2.43 9.18
N SER A 13 3.23 1.36 9.37
CA SER A 13 3.91 1.09 10.64
C SER A 13 5.19 0.27 10.47
N GLY A 14 5.92 0.07 11.57
CA GLY A 14 7.16 -0.72 11.57
C GLY A 14 8.31 -0.03 10.81
N GLY A 15 8.28 1.30 10.69
CA GLY A 15 9.25 2.10 9.96
C GLY A 15 8.82 2.43 8.54
N CYS A 16 7.70 1.88 8.03
CA CYS A 16 7.16 2.24 6.72
C CYS A 16 6.76 3.72 6.67
N GLU A 17 6.24 4.29 7.76
CA GLU A 17 5.85 5.69 7.90
C GLU A 17 7.00 6.66 7.57
N LEU A 18 8.25 6.25 7.81
CA LEU A 18 9.44 7.06 7.51
C LEU A 18 9.58 7.34 6.01
N LEU A 19 9.10 6.44 5.16
CA LEU A 19 9.13 6.60 3.70
C LEU A 19 8.06 7.59 3.19
N PHE A 20 7.07 7.88 4.02
CA PHE A 20 5.93 8.75 3.74
C PHE A 20 5.92 9.98 4.63
N ASN A 21 7.09 10.59 4.87
CA ASN A 21 7.22 11.82 5.67
C ASN A 21 6.69 11.68 7.11
N LYS A 22 6.84 10.49 7.72
CA LYS A 22 6.37 10.14 9.06
C LYS A 22 4.84 10.17 9.21
N GLU A 23 4.11 10.03 8.12
CA GLU A 23 2.65 9.84 8.16
C GLU A 23 2.35 8.38 8.51
N GLU A 24 1.61 8.17 9.61
CA GLU A 24 1.13 6.84 10.02
C GLU A 24 -0.11 6.40 9.23
N SER A 25 -0.82 7.34 8.61
CA SER A 25 -1.98 7.04 7.77
C SER A 25 -2.16 8.05 6.65
N ILE A 26 -2.61 7.57 5.49
CA ILE A 26 -2.91 8.36 4.29
C ILE A 26 -4.32 8.00 3.85
N THR A 27 -5.14 8.99 3.51
CA THR A 27 -6.44 8.77 2.86
C THR A 27 -6.35 9.15 1.39
N LEU A 28 -6.56 8.18 0.51
CA LEU A 28 -6.64 8.36 -0.93
C LEU A 28 -8.10 8.53 -1.34
N ALA A 29 -8.52 9.76 -1.63
CA ALA A 29 -9.87 10.08 -2.07
C ALA A 29 -9.89 10.38 -3.57
N ASP A 30 -10.70 9.67 -4.35
CA ASP A 30 -10.82 9.81 -5.81
C ASP A 30 -9.49 9.61 -6.57
N VAL A 31 -8.60 8.76 -6.02
CA VAL A 31 -7.25 8.48 -6.57
C VAL A 31 -7.15 7.07 -7.15
N VAL A 32 -7.68 6.08 -6.44
CA VAL A 32 -7.52 4.66 -6.80
C VAL A 32 -8.64 4.27 -7.78
N PRO A 33 -8.33 3.76 -8.99
CA PRO A 33 -9.34 3.34 -9.95
C PRO A 33 -10.18 2.17 -9.44
N VAL A 34 -11.47 2.14 -9.79
CA VAL A 34 -12.34 0.99 -9.53
C VAL A 34 -11.84 -0.22 -10.32
N GLY A 35 -11.65 -1.34 -9.62
CA GLY A 35 -11.08 -2.56 -10.18
C GLY A 35 -9.56 -2.66 -10.03
N ALA A 36 -8.92 -1.64 -9.43
CA ALA A 36 -7.50 -1.69 -9.13
C ALA A 36 -7.20 -2.78 -8.09
N THR A 37 -6.04 -3.41 -8.27
CA THR A 37 -5.48 -4.40 -7.35
C THR A 37 -4.59 -3.74 -6.31
N VAL A 38 -4.25 -4.50 -5.26
CA VAL A 38 -3.21 -4.10 -4.29
C VAL A 38 -1.87 -3.82 -4.99
N ALA A 39 -1.50 -4.57 -6.03
CA ALA A 39 -0.29 -4.31 -6.82
C ALA A 39 -0.30 -2.93 -7.49
N GLU A 40 -1.44 -2.53 -8.06
CA GLU A 40 -1.59 -1.22 -8.70
C GLU A 40 -1.61 -0.10 -7.66
N LEU A 41 -2.20 -0.33 -6.48
CA LEU A 41 -2.09 0.59 -5.35
C LEU A 41 -0.62 0.78 -4.91
N ILE A 42 0.16 -0.30 -4.84
CA ILE A 42 1.59 -0.22 -4.52
C ILE A 42 2.33 0.65 -5.54
N ASP A 43 2.05 0.50 -6.85
CA ASP A 43 2.68 1.34 -7.88
C ASP A 43 2.23 2.81 -7.78
N ILE A 44 0.96 3.09 -7.45
CA ILE A 44 0.48 4.45 -7.17
C ILE A 44 1.27 5.07 -6.00
N LEU A 45 1.36 4.35 -4.87
CA LEU A 45 2.08 4.84 -3.69
C LEU A 45 3.56 5.08 -3.99
N ARG A 46 4.19 4.15 -4.69
CA ARG A 46 5.60 4.21 -5.11
C ARG A 46 5.89 5.45 -5.95
N ARG A 47 5.02 5.79 -6.91
CA ARG A 47 5.26 6.90 -7.85
C ARG A 47 5.00 8.26 -7.24
N ASP A 48 3.93 8.38 -6.45
CA ASP A 48 3.37 9.69 -6.11
C ASP A 48 3.45 10.04 -4.61
N TYR A 49 3.48 9.03 -3.73
CA TYR A 49 3.31 9.22 -2.28
C TYR A 49 4.58 9.02 -1.46
N ILE A 50 5.50 8.14 -1.89
CA ILE A 50 6.79 7.99 -1.21
C ILE A 50 7.63 9.27 -1.36
N LYS A 51 8.18 9.76 -0.25
CA LYS A 51 9.01 10.98 -0.19
C LYS A 51 10.50 10.69 -0.06
N GLU A 52 10.83 9.47 0.37
CA GLU A 52 12.19 8.97 0.48
C GLU A 52 12.50 8.03 -0.70
N ARG A 53 13.28 6.97 -0.45
CA ARG A 53 13.78 6.02 -1.45
C ARG A 53 12.74 4.93 -1.75
N PRO A 54 12.06 4.93 -2.91
CA PRO A 54 11.00 3.96 -3.22
C PRO A 54 11.47 2.50 -3.21
N GLU A 55 12.75 2.25 -3.52
CA GLU A 55 13.38 0.93 -3.50
C GLU A 55 13.45 0.31 -2.08
N LEU A 56 13.14 1.07 -1.04
CA LEU A 56 13.01 0.55 0.32
C LEU A 56 11.60 0.01 0.61
N PHE A 57 10.60 0.40 -0.18
CA PHE A 57 9.21 -0.03 -0.05
C PHE A 57 8.85 -1.17 -1.01
N VAL A 58 9.28 -1.08 -2.27
CA VAL A 58 8.93 -2.05 -3.32
C VAL A 58 10.07 -3.00 -3.64
N ASP A 59 9.72 -4.17 -4.20
CA ASP A 59 10.69 -5.09 -4.77
C ASP A 59 11.23 -4.60 -6.13
N ALA A 60 12.11 -5.39 -6.76
CA ALA A 60 12.72 -5.03 -8.05
C ALA A 60 11.70 -4.93 -9.21
N THR A 61 10.50 -5.50 -9.07
CA THR A 61 9.44 -5.39 -10.08
C THR A 61 8.67 -4.08 -9.94
N GLY A 62 8.64 -3.51 -8.73
CA GLY A 62 7.84 -2.32 -8.42
C GLY A 62 6.34 -2.58 -8.29
N THR A 63 5.90 -3.83 -8.39
CA THR A 63 4.48 -4.24 -8.29
C THR A 63 4.16 -5.02 -7.02
N ASN A 64 5.18 -5.31 -6.21
CA ASN A 64 5.04 -5.93 -4.90
C ASN A 64 5.90 -5.18 -3.89
N VAL A 65 5.59 -5.33 -2.60
CA VAL A 65 6.41 -4.79 -1.53
C VAL A 65 7.70 -5.59 -1.38
N ARG A 66 8.71 -4.94 -0.82
CA ARG A 66 9.98 -5.59 -0.50
C ARG A 66 9.76 -6.73 0.52
N PRO A 67 10.48 -7.86 0.42
CA PRO A 67 10.44 -8.89 1.44
C PRO A 67 10.66 -8.33 2.85
N GLY A 68 9.85 -8.77 3.79
CA GLY A 68 9.81 -8.26 5.16
C GLY A 68 8.88 -7.06 5.38
N ILE A 69 8.11 -6.64 4.37
CA ILE A 69 6.92 -5.80 4.57
C ILE A 69 5.70 -6.71 4.45
N LEU A 70 4.86 -6.71 5.49
CA LEU A 70 3.58 -7.39 5.51
C LEU A 70 2.49 -6.46 4.97
N VAL A 71 1.60 -6.99 4.15
CA VAL A 71 0.43 -6.26 3.61
C VAL A 71 -0.83 -6.86 4.20
N LEU A 72 -1.63 -6.05 4.89
CA LEU A 72 -2.95 -6.43 5.38
C LEU A 72 -4.01 -5.69 4.59
N VAL A 73 -5.12 -6.36 4.28
CA VAL A 73 -6.34 -5.71 3.79
C VAL A 73 -7.41 -5.93 4.84
N ASN A 74 -7.95 -4.84 5.39
CA ASN A 74 -8.93 -4.83 6.46
C ASN A 74 -8.52 -5.69 7.67
N GLY A 75 -7.25 -5.56 8.10
CA GLY A 75 -6.68 -6.29 9.23
C GLY A 75 -6.41 -7.78 8.99
N CYS A 76 -6.54 -8.27 7.76
CA CYS A 76 -6.27 -9.66 7.41
C CYS A 76 -5.16 -9.76 6.36
N ASP A 77 -4.32 -10.79 6.47
CA ASP A 77 -3.17 -10.97 5.59
C ASP A 77 -3.62 -11.08 4.12
N ALA A 78 -3.09 -10.21 3.27
CA ALA A 78 -3.44 -10.16 1.86
C ALA A 78 -3.19 -11.50 1.17
N GLU A 79 -2.18 -12.28 1.59
CA GLU A 79 -1.88 -13.59 1.00
C GLU A 79 -3.08 -14.56 1.05
N VAL A 80 -3.98 -14.40 2.04
CA VAL A 80 -5.20 -15.21 2.18
C VAL A 80 -6.22 -14.91 1.07
N PHE A 81 -6.21 -13.68 0.54
CA PHE A 81 -7.16 -13.20 -0.48
C PHE A 81 -6.56 -13.13 -1.89
N GLY A 82 -5.43 -13.80 -2.14
CA GLY A 82 -4.73 -13.77 -3.42
C GLY A 82 -3.55 -12.77 -3.47
N GLY A 83 -3.13 -12.25 -2.33
CA GLY A 83 -1.99 -11.37 -2.17
C GLY A 83 -2.21 -10.04 -2.90
N VAL A 84 -1.19 -9.62 -3.65
CA VAL A 84 -1.22 -8.36 -4.39
C VAL A 84 -2.25 -8.33 -5.54
N GLN A 85 -2.86 -9.48 -5.88
CA GLN A 85 -3.91 -9.57 -6.91
C GLN A 85 -5.32 -9.31 -6.35
N HIS A 86 -5.46 -9.11 -5.03
CA HIS A 86 -6.72 -8.72 -4.44
C HIS A 86 -7.21 -7.39 -5.04
N VAL A 87 -8.45 -7.38 -5.55
CA VAL A 87 -9.11 -6.19 -6.12
C VAL A 87 -9.72 -5.39 -4.97
N LEU A 88 -9.37 -4.11 -4.90
CA LEU A 88 -9.78 -3.20 -3.85
C LEU A 88 -11.26 -2.81 -3.97
N GLU A 89 -11.89 -2.60 -2.82
CA GLU A 89 -13.26 -2.10 -2.69
C GLU A 89 -13.28 -0.70 -2.05
N ASP A 90 -14.35 0.06 -2.29
CA ASP A 90 -14.49 1.39 -1.70
C ASP A 90 -14.56 1.31 -0.18
N GLY A 91 -13.70 2.07 0.49
CA GLY A 91 -13.60 2.12 1.94
C GLY A 91 -12.57 1.16 2.54
N ASP A 92 -11.92 0.32 1.74
CA ASP A 92 -10.88 -0.60 2.22
C ASP A 92 -9.74 0.12 2.94
N GLU A 93 -9.18 -0.57 3.92
CA GLU A 93 -7.96 -0.21 4.59
C GLU A 93 -6.84 -1.18 4.24
N VAL A 94 -5.74 -0.66 3.69
CA VAL A 94 -4.54 -1.42 3.37
C VAL A 94 -3.42 -1.00 4.30
N GLU A 95 -2.89 -1.96 5.06
CA GLU A 95 -1.84 -1.70 6.05
C GLU A 95 -0.51 -2.26 5.55
N PHE A 96 0.55 -1.45 5.64
CA PHE A 96 1.91 -1.87 5.34
C PHE A 96 2.74 -1.85 6.63
N VAL A 97 3.22 -3.02 7.03
CA VAL A 97 3.98 -3.20 8.28
C VAL A 97 5.37 -3.73 7.95
N SER A 98 6.40 -2.90 8.10
CA SER A 98 7.77 -3.38 7.99
C SER A 98 8.14 -4.21 9.23
N THR A 99 8.52 -5.46 9.01
CA THR A 99 8.96 -6.43 10.04
C THR A 99 10.48 -6.53 10.15
N LEU A 100 11.22 -5.88 9.24
CA LEU A 100 12.69 -5.91 9.19
C LEU A 100 13.36 -4.78 9.97
N HIS A 101 12.71 -3.63 10.16
CA HIS A 101 13.32 -2.44 10.77
C HIS A 101 13.12 -2.38 12.30
N GLY A 102 13.22 -3.53 12.97
CA GLY A 102 13.28 -3.61 14.43
C GLY A 102 14.71 -3.43 14.93
N GLY A 103 15.16 -2.17 15.06
CA GLY A 103 16.46 -1.82 15.63
C GLY A 103 16.74 -0.33 15.64
#